data_AF-A0A1Q2SNK0-F1
#
_entry.id   AF-A0A1Q2SNK0-F1
#
_cell.length_a   1.000
_cell.length_b   1.000
_cell.length_c   1.000
_cell.angle_alpha   90.00
_cell.angle_beta   90.00
_cell.angle_gamma   90.00
#
_symmetry.space_group_name_H-M   'P 1'
#
loop_
_entity.id
_entity.type
_entity.pdbx_description
1 polymer ?
#
loop_
_entity_poly.entity_id
_entity_poly.type
_entity_poly.pdbx_seq_one_letter_code
_entity_poly.pdbx_strand_id
1 'polypeptide(L)'
;MFSETGTAPYNIVLDSEHPHTAALALIQARISAYLNGCPIAFIAHRIVHGGSKYFNPMVVNSSIIAELRTLIPLAPLHQAFPLTAMSLLLEQQPNAVQVACFDTAFHHTLPKVEQIFPLPYSAWERGLRRYGFHGLSYNYISHVLPERHGNLAHSRVIVAHLGNGASLCAMNNRQSIATTMGFSTLDGLMMGTRSGGLDPGVMIYLMETEKLTLKEIEHILYYESGLLGVSGISAEPQIIVQHENDPSEQGERARLALALYIRRIVREIGALTAVLGGLDLLVFTAGIGEHNAFVRERICRELVWLGVKFDLNANANNTAIISTPSSQVRVAVEPTNEEWIIAHHTQELMAIS
;
A
#
# COMPACT_ATOMS: atom_id res chain seq x y z
N MET A 1 12.00 -15.48 6.54
CA MET A 1 11.48 -16.64 5.79
C MET A 1 11.65 -16.33 4.32
N PHE A 2 12.34 -17.17 3.55
CA PHE A 2 12.52 -17.00 2.11
C PHE A 2 11.48 -17.83 1.38
N SER A 3 10.85 -17.26 0.34
CA SER A 3 9.89 -17.97 -0.50
C SER A 3 10.21 -17.72 -1.97
N GLU A 4 10.38 -18.79 -2.73
CA GLU A 4 10.43 -18.77 -4.19
C GLU A 4 9.07 -19.27 -4.70
N THR A 5 8.53 -18.67 -5.77
CA THR A 5 7.20 -19.02 -6.29
C THR A 5 7.12 -20.53 -6.56
N GLY A 6 6.12 -21.20 -5.96
CA GLY A 6 5.97 -22.65 -6.07
C GLY A 6 6.79 -23.47 -5.08
N THR A 7 7.54 -22.83 -4.18
CA THR A 7 8.28 -23.50 -3.09
C THR A 7 7.72 -23.11 -1.73
N ALA A 8 7.69 -24.07 -0.81
CA ALA A 8 7.35 -23.79 0.57
C ALA A 8 8.40 -22.85 1.19
N PRO A 9 7.99 -21.86 1.99
CA PRO A 9 8.95 -20.96 2.61
C PRO A 9 9.89 -21.71 3.57
N TYR A 10 11.17 -21.33 3.59
CA TYR A 10 12.16 -21.94 4.49
C TYR A 10 13.11 -20.89 5.08
N ASN A 11 13.86 -21.30 6.10
CA ASN A 11 14.82 -20.41 6.77
C ASN A 11 16.17 -20.41 6.06
N ILE A 12 16.72 -19.21 5.91
CA ILE A 12 18.07 -18.99 5.40
C ILE A 12 18.88 -18.31 6.50
N VAL A 13 20.15 -18.69 6.64
CA VAL A 13 21.10 -18.00 7.52
C VAL A 13 21.81 -16.95 6.68
N LEU A 14 21.74 -15.70 7.13
CA LEU A 14 22.36 -14.55 6.49
C LEU A 14 23.45 -14.00 7.40
N ASP A 15 24.38 -13.27 6.80
CA ASP A 15 25.37 -12.47 7.54
C ASP A 15 24.65 -11.49 8.49
N SER A 16 25.06 -11.47 9.77
CA SER A 16 24.39 -10.66 10.79
C SER A 16 24.75 -9.17 10.71
N GLU A 17 25.90 -8.81 10.13
CA GLU A 17 26.33 -7.42 9.99
C GLU A 17 25.76 -6.79 8.71
N HIS A 18 25.66 -7.57 7.63
CA HIS A 18 25.22 -7.13 6.30
C HIS A 18 24.12 -8.04 5.71
N PRO A 19 22.99 -8.24 6.41
CA PRO A 19 21.98 -9.22 6.02
C PRO A 19 21.36 -8.96 4.64
N HIS A 20 21.19 -7.69 4.27
CA HIS A 20 20.61 -7.33 2.96
C HIS A 20 21.55 -7.63 1.79
N THR A 21 22.85 -7.35 1.95
CA THR A 21 23.85 -7.66 0.93
C THR A 21 24.00 -9.17 0.78
N ALA A 22 24.02 -9.91 1.89
CA ALA A 22 24.04 -11.38 1.87
C ALA A 22 22.79 -11.97 1.19
N ALA A 23 21.61 -11.41 1.48
CA ALA A 23 20.36 -11.82 0.83
C ALA A 23 20.39 -11.56 -0.69
N LEU A 24 20.87 -10.38 -1.12
CA LEU A 24 20.99 -10.04 -2.53
C LEU A 24 21.92 -11.01 -3.27
N ALA A 25 23.08 -11.33 -2.68
CA ALA A 25 24.03 -12.29 -3.27
C ALA A 25 23.40 -13.68 -3.45
N LEU A 26 22.61 -14.15 -2.46
CA LEU A 26 21.88 -15.41 -2.55
C LEU A 26 20.83 -15.37 -3.67
N ILE A 27 20.07 -14.28 -3.78
CA ILE A 27 19.07 -14.08 -4.84
C ILE A 27 19.75 -14.11 -6.21
N GLN A 28 20.87 -13.40 -6.38
CA GLN A 28 21.64 -13.38 -7.63
C GLN A 28 22.14 -14.77 -8.03
N ALA A 29 22.68 -15.53 -7.07
CA ALA A 29 23.15 -16.90 -7.33
C ALA A 29 22.01 -17.80 -7.81
N ARG A 30 20.83 -17.70 -7.20
CA ARG A 30 19.64 -18.47 -7.61
C ARG A 30 19.12 -18.06 -8.98
N ILE A 31 18.99 -16.76 -9.23
CA ILE A 31 18.56 -16.25 -10.55
C ILE A 31 19.54 -16.71 -11.62
N SER A 32 20.85 -16.64 -11.37
CA SER A 32 21.87 -17.08 -12.32
C SER A 32 21.75 -18.58 -12.64
N ALA A 33 21.51 -19.41 -11.61
CA ALA A 33 21.27 -20.84 -11.79
C ALA A 33 19.97 -21.12 -12.57
N TYR A 34 18.89 -20.40 -12.25
CA TYR A 34 17.60 -20.52 -12.94
C TYR A 34 17.67 -20.12 -14.41
N LEU A 35 18.36 -19.02 -14.72
CA LEU A 35 18.52 -18.52 -16.08
C LEU A 35 19.44 -19.40 -16.93
N ASN A 36 20.28 -20.25 -16.32
CA ASN A 36 21.12 -21.24 -17.00
C ASN A 36 21.91 -20.66 -18.19
N GLY A 37 22.55 -19.50 -17.98
CA GLY A 37 23.34 -18.80 -19.00
C GLY A 37 22.57 -17.78 -19.84
N CYS A 38 21.25 -17.68 -19.71
CA CYS A 38 20.48 -16.57 -20.30
C CYS A 38 20.81 -15.24 -19.57
N PRO A 39 21.10 -14.15 -20.30
CA PRO A 39 21.38 -12.87 -19.68
C PRO A 39 20.09 -12.26 -19.08
N ILE A 40 20.25 -11.52 -17.99
CA ILE A 40 19.18 -10.67 -17.46
C ILE A 40 19.01 -9.49 -18.42
N ALA A 41 17.83 -9.38 -19.04
CA ALA A 41 17.53 -8.27 -19.93
C ALA A 41 17.39 -6.95 -19.15
N PHE A 42 16.57 -6.97 -18.08
CA PHE A 42 16.26 -5.80 -17.27
C PHE A 42 16.14 -6.16 -15.79
N ILE A 43 16.46 -5.21 -14.93
CA ILE A 43 16.23 -5.29 -13.48
C ILE A 43 15.32 -4.12 -13.11
N ALA A 44 14.20 -4.39 -12.47
CA ALA A 44 13.26 -3.35 -12.10
C ALA A 44 13.15 -3.23 -10.58
N HIS A 45 13.18 -1.99 -10.10
CA HIS A 45 13.22 -1.63 -8.70
C HIS A 45 11.93 -0.91 -8.30
N ARG A 46 11.24 -1.45 -7.31
CA ARG A 46 10.21 -0.71 -6.58
C ARG A 46 10.88 0.30 -5.65
N ILE A 47 10.54 1.56 -5.83
CA ILE A 47 11.01 2.68 -5.01
C ILE A 47 9.80 3.29 -4.28
N VAL A 48 9.90 3.42 -2.97
CA VAL A 48 8.77 3.91 -2.17
C VAL A 48 8.47 5.38 -2.48
N HIS A 49 9.49 6.23 -2.59
CA HIS A 49 9.28 7.67 -2.73
C HIS A 49 9.95 8.25 -3.97
N GLY A 50 9.16 8.87 -4.86
CA GLY A 50 9.62 9.63 -6.03
C GLY A 50 9.72 11.15 -5.80
N GLY A 51 9.24 11.62 -4.65
CA GLY A 51 9.28 13.04 -4.31
C GLY A 51 8.30 13.83 -5.18
N SER A 52 8.59 15.11 -5.38
CA SER A 52 7.83 15.98 -6.29
C SER A 52 8.36 15.94 -7.74
N LYS A 53 9.33 15.07 -8.04
CA LYS A 53 10.06 15.04 -9.32
C LYS A 53 9.79 13.77 -10.13
N TYR A 54 9.70 12.61 -9.47
CA TYR A 54 9.68 11.32 -10.15
C TYR A 54 8.30 10.68 -10.15
N PHE A 55 7.62 10.78 -11.30
CA PHE A 55 6.27 10.26 -11.52
C PHE A 55 6.16 9.25 -12.66
N ASN A 56 7.24 9.00 -13.38
CA ASN A 56 7.31 8.01 -14.45
C ASN A 56 8.41 6.99 -14.15
N PRO A 57 8.30 5.76 -14.64
CA PRO A 57 9.40 4.80 -14.66
C PRO A 57 10.64 5.41 -15.31
N MET A 58 11.82 5.12 -14.79
CA MET A 58 13.05 5.70 -15.33
C MET A 58 14.23 4.74 -15.31
N VAL A 59 15.10 4.87 -16.31
CA VAL A 59 16.38 4.15 -16.35
C VAL A 59 17.30 4.70 -15.27
N VAL A 60 17.85 3.79 -14.47
CA VAL A 60 18.67 4.10 -13.31
C VAL A 60 20.10 4.41 -13.74
N ASN A 61 20.67 5.46 -13.17
CA ASN A 61 22.10 5.75 -13.23
C ASN A 61 22.58 6.30 -11.88
N SER A 62 23.89 6.53 -11.75
CA SER A 62 24.50 7.03 -10.51
C SER A 62 23.95 8.39 -10.06
N SER A 63 23.64 9.30 -10.99
CA SER A 63 23.02 10.60 -10.69
C SER A 63 21.63 10.44 -10.09
N ILE A 64 20.81 9.56 -10.66
CA ILE A 64 19.45 9.28 -10.18
C ILE A 64 19.49 8.68 -8.78
N ILE A 65 20.40 7.72 -8.54
CA ILE A 65 20.57 7.15 -7.19
C ILE A 65 20.94 8.24 -6.19
N ALA A 66 21.88 9.13 -6.54
CA ALA A 66 22.28 10.23 -5.67
C ALA A 66 21.11 11.16 -5.35
N GLU A 67 20.28 11.48 -6.34
CA GLU A 67 19.06 12.27 -6.13
C GLU A 67 18.04 11.55 -5.24
N LEU A 68 17.77 10.26 -5.49
CA LEU A 68 16.84 9.48 -4.68
C LEU A 68 17.32 9.32 -3.23
N ARG A 69 18.63 9.33 -2.98
CA ARG A 69 19.19 9.35 -1.60
C ARG A 69 18.78 10.62 -0.85
N THR A 70 18.62 11.77 -1.53
CA THR A 70 18.14 13.00 -0.89
C THR A 70 16.69 12.89 -0.39
N LEU A 71 15.93 11.91 -0.90
CA LEU A 71 14.55 11.63 -0.49
C LEU A 71 14.43 10.62 0.66
N ILE A 72 15.55 10.07 1.16
CA ILE A 72 15.54 9.16 2.32
C ILE A 72 14.78 9.74 3.53
N PRO A 73 14.91 11.03 3.89
CA PRO A 73 14.14 11.62 4.98
C PRO A 73 12.61 11.52 4.82
N LEU A 74 12.09 11.33 3.60
CA LEU A 74 10.65 11.17 3.34
C LEU A 74 10.16 9.73 3.59
N ALA A 75 11.06 8.75 3.54
CA ALA A 75 10.75 7.34 3.77
C ALA A 75 11.97 6.60 4.38
N PRO A 76 12.38 6.97 5.62
CA PRO A 76 13.65 6.53 6.19
C PRO A 76 13.75 5.01 6.36
N LEU A 77 12.63 4.36 6.69
CA LEU A 77 12.55 2.91 6.91
C LEU A 77 12.54 2.09 5.62
N HIS A 78 12.32 2.70 4.46
CA HIS A 78 12.04 1.96 3.22
C HIS A 78 12.93 2.35 2.04
N GLN A 79 13.33 3.60 1.92
CA GLN A 79 14.02 4.11 0.73
C GLN A 79 15.48 3.67 0.66
N ALA A 80 16.18 3.56 1.78
CA ALA A 80 17.63 3.30 1.78
C ALA A 80 18.00 1.94 1.17
N PHE A 81 17.24 0.89 1.48
CA PHE A 81 17.51 -0.48 1.03
C PHE A 81 17.50 -0.67 -0.49
N PRO A 82 16.45 -0.28 -1.23
CA PRO A 82 16.43 -0.44 -2.68
C PRO A 82 17.54 0.37 -3.36
N LEU A 83 17.90 1.55 -2.85
CA LEU A 83 19.00 2.35 -3.40
C LEU A 83 20.38 1.70 -3.21
N THR A 84 20.59 1.01 -2.09
CA THR A 84 21.79 0.20 -1.87
C THR A 84 21.85 -0.96 -2.86
N ALA A 85 20.74 -1.69 -3.05
CA ALA A 85 20.67 -2.77 -4.02
C ALA A 85 20.94 -2.28 -5.46
N MET A 86 20.35 -1.15 -5.86
CA MET A 86 20.61 -0.53 -7.17
C MET A 86 22.09 -0.18 -7.36
N SER A 87 22.71 0.42 -6.34
CA SER A 87 24.13 0.80 -6.39
C SER A 87 25.01 -0.44 -6.62
N LEU A 88 24.78 -1.51 -5.84
CA LEU A 88 25.50 -2.77 -5.97
C LEU A 88 25.29 -3.44 -7.34
N LEU A 89 24.04 -3.45 -7.83
CA LEU A 89 23.72 -4.07 -9.11
C LEU A 89 24.29 -3.29 -10.30
N LEU A 90 24.40 -1.96 -10.21
CA LEU A 90 25.05 -1.16 -11.25
C LEU A 90 26.54 -1.50 -11.37
N GLU A 91 27.21 -1.76 -10.24
CA GLU A 91 28.61 -2.15 -10.20
C GLU A 91 28.82 -3.60 -10.69
N GLN A 92 27.96 -4.52 -10.26
CA GLN A 92 28.12 -5.96 -10.51
C GLN A 92 27.56 -6.44 -11.86
N GLN A 93 26.54 -5.76 -12.39
CA GLN A 93 25.83 -6.12 -13.62
C GLN A 93 25.69 -4.91 -14.55
N PRO A 94 26.80 -4.29 -15.00
CA PRO A 94 26.76 -3.02 -15.74
C PRO A 94 26.02 -3.10 -17.09
N ASN A 95 25.85 -4.30 -17.64
CA ASN A 95 25.13 -4.53 -18.90
C ASN A 95 23.62 -4.69 -18.70
N ALA A 96 23.14 -4.94 -17.47
CA ALA A 96 21.72 -5.09 -17.18
C ALA A 96 21.12 -3.70 -16.94
N VAL A 97 20.17 -3.31 -17.80
CA VAL A 97 19.49 -2.01 -17.64
C VAL A 97 18.59 -2.08 -16.41
N GLN A 98 18.80 -1.14 -15.49
CA GLN A 98 18.01 -1.00 -14.28
C GLN A 98 16.92 0.06 -14.47
N VAL A 99 15.70 -0.22 -14.01
CA VAL A 99 14.55 0.70 -14.06
C VAL A 99 13.99 0.91 -12.66
N ALA A 100 13.72 2.16 -12.28
CA ALA A 100 13.04 2.51 -11.03
C ALA A 100 11.56 2.84 -11.29
N CYS A 101 10.66 2.23 -10.52
CA CYS A 101 9.22 2.46 -10.51
C CYS A 101 8.77 2.92 -9.12
N PHE A 102 7.93 3.95 -9.04
CA PHE A 102 7.67 4.66 -7.79
C PHE A 102 6.27 4.41 -7.23
N ASP A 103 6.14 4.05 -5.96
CA ASP A 103 4.85 3.87 -5.27
C ASP A 103 4.03 5.17 -5.23
N THR A 104 4.71 6.32 -5.16
CA THR A 104 4.05 7.65 -5.16
C THR A 104 3.56 8.10 -6.54
N ALA A 105 4.02 7.47 -7.63
CA ALA A 105 3.83 7.99 -8.99
C ALA A 105 2.36 8.08 -9.42
N PHE A 106 1.55 7.06 -9.12
CA PHE A 106 0.15 7.03 -9.56
C PHE A 106 -0.69 8.20 -9.00
N HIS A 107 -0.27 8.75 -7.86
CA HIS A 107 -0.96 9.85 -7.19
C HIS A 107 -0.51 11.24 -7.64
N HIS A 108 0.37 11.35 -8.64
CA HIS A 108 0.80 12.66 -9.13
C HIS A 108 -0.34 13.50 -9.75
N THR A 109 -1.44 12.84 -10.14
CA THR A 109 -2.66 13.47 -10.66
C THR A 109 -3.56 14.08 -9.59
N LEU A 110 -3.24 13.91 -8.30
CA LEU A 110 -4.01 14.52 -7.21
C LEU A 110 -4.16 16.04 -7.44
N PRO A 111 -5.36 16.60 -7.30
CA PRO A 111 -5.53 18.05 -7.39
C PRO A 111 -4.79 18.74 -6.23
N LYS A 112 -4.31 19.97 -6.43
CA LYS A 112 -3.51 20.70 -5.43
C LYS A 112 -4.17 20.79 -4.04
N VAL A 113 -5.50 20.88 -3.99
CA VAL A 113 -6.27 20.92 -2.74
C VAL A 113 -6.14 19.62 -1.92
N GLU A 114 -5.93 18.47 -2.57
CA GLU A 114 -5.71 17.17 -1.92
C GLU A 114 -4.24 16.96 -1.52
N GLN A 115 -3.33 17.77 -2.06
CA GLN A 115 -1.90 17.68 -1.76
C GLN A 115 -1.48 18.55 -0.56
N ILE A 116 -2.17 19.67 -0.33
CA ILE A 116 -1.77 20.65 0.68
C ILE A 116 -2.26 20.24 2.07
N PHE A 117 -1.35 20.24 3.04
CA PHE A 117 -1.73 20.20 4.45
C PHE A 117 -2.15 21.58 4.95
N PRO A 118 -3.12 21.68 5.88
CA PRO A 118 -3.56 22.94 6.49
C PRO A 118 -2.51 23.48 7.49
N LEU A 119 -1.31 23.74 6.98
CA LEU A 119 -0.15 24.29 7.66
C LEU A 119 0.19 25.66 7.04
N PRO A 120 1.05 26.49 7.67
CA PRO A 120 1.57 27.68 7.01
C PRO A 120 2.09 27.35 5.60
N TYR A 121 1.75 28.17 4.61
CA TYR A 121 2.03 27.86 3.20
C TYR A 121 3.52 27.60 2.89
N SER A 122 4.43 28.15 3.71
CA SER A 122 5.86 27.86 3.62
C SER A 122 6.21 26.38 3.80
N ALA A 123 5.38 25.58 4.46
CA ALA A 123 5.53 24.12 4.52
C ALA A 123 5.39 23.47 3.14
N TRP A 124 4.39 23.89 2.36
CA TRP A 124 4.18 23.44 0.99
C TRP A 124 5.36 23.83 0.08
N GLU A 125 5.86 25.06 0.21
CA GLU A 125 7.03 25.56 -0.54
C GLU A 125 8.31 24.77 -0.21
N ARG A 126 8.44 24.29 1.03
CA ARG A 126 9.51 23.36 1.45
C ARG A 126 9.29 21.90 1.04
N GLY A 127 8.19 21.60 0.36
CA GLY A 127 7.90 20.26 -0.16
C GLY A 127 7.03 19.37 0.72
N LEU A 128 6.51 19.85 1.86
CA LEU A 128 5.57 19.07 2.68
C LEU A 128 4.21 19.01 1.97
N ARG A 129 3.80 17.79 1.61
CA ARG A 129 2.56 17.51 0.89
C ARG A 129 2.12 16.07 1.04
N ARG A 130 0.87 15.79 0.72
CA ARG A 130 0.38 14.42 0.51
C ARG A 130 0.98 13.87 -0.78
N TYR A 131 1.62 12.71 -0.67
CA TYR A 131 2.16 11.96 -1.80
C TYR A 131 1.28 10.77 -2.16
N GLY A 132 0.77 10.04 -1.17
CA GLY A 132 0.08 8.76 -1.39
C GLY A 132 1.05 7.62 -1.72
N PHE A 133 0.65 6.38 -1.42
CA PHE A 133 1.45 5.17 -1.66
C PHE A 133 0.56 4.02 -2.13
N HIS A 134 1.15 2.84 -2.35
CA HIS A 134 0.51 1.73 -3.08
C HIS A 134 0.12 2.11 -4.52
N GLY A 135 0.77 3.13 -5.10
CA GLY A 135 0.48 3.60 -6.45
C GLY A 135 0.74 2.55 -7.51
N LEU A 136 1.69 1.64 -7.33
CA LEU A 136 1.88 0.51 -8.26
C LEU A 136 0.68 -0.44 -8.25
N SER A 137 0.12 -0.73 -7.07
CA SER A 137 -1.11 -1.53 -6.95
C SER A 137 -2.29 -0.82 -7.60
N TYR A 138 -2.48 0.47 -7.30
CA TYR A 138 -3.54 1.26 -7.93
C TYR A 138 -3.38 1.38 -9.45
N ASN A 139 -2.15 1.50 -9.94
CA ASN A 139 -1.85 1.53 -11.37
C ASN A 139 -2.23 0.21 -12.03
N TYR A 140 -1.86 -0.92 -11.43
CA TYR A 140 -2.29 -2.23 -11.90
C TYR A 140 -3.82 -2.35 -11.96
N ILE A 141 -4.52 -1.99 -10.87
CA ILE A 141 -5.99 -2.02 -10.85
C ILE A 141 -6.57 -1.13 -11.95
N SER A 142 -6.04 0.09 -12.11
CA SER A 142 -6.45 1.02 -13.16
C SER A 142 -6.29 0.44 -14.58
N HIS A 143 -5.31 -0.44 -14.79
CA HIS A 143 -5.04 -1.10 -16.06
C HIS A 143 -6.06 -2.21 -16.35
N VAL A 144 -6.40 -3.04 -15.35
CA VAL A 144 -7.29 -4.20 -15.54
C VAL A 144 -8.78 -3.85 -15.48
N LEU A 145 -9.14 -2.73 -14.85
CA LEU A 145 -10.54 -2.34 -14.66
C LEU A 145 -11.37 -2.29 -15.97
N PRO A 146 -10.90 -1.70 -17.08
CA PRO A 146 -11.66 -1.68 -18.34
C PRO A 146 -11.98 -3.06 -18.89
N GLU A 147 -11.02 -3.99 -18.80
CA GLU A 147 -11.21 -5.38 -19.24
C GLU A 147 -12.27 -6.09 -18.40
N ARG A 148 -12.26 -5.87 -17.07
CA ARG A 148 -13.10 -6.59 -16.10
C ARG A 148 -14.49 -5.98 -15.92
N HIS A 149 -14.60 -4.65 -16.03
CA HIS A 149 -15.81 -3.90 -15.68
C HIS A 149 -16.32 -2.99 -16.80
N GLY A 150 -15.67 -2.96 -17.97
CA GLY A 150 -16.06 -2.12 -19.10
C GLY A 150 -16.06 -0.64 -18.73
N ASN A 151 -17.12 0.07 -19.13
CA ASN A 151 -17.22 1.52 -18.92
C ASN A 151 -17.24 1.96 -17.44
N LEU A 152 -17.59 1.07 -16.49
CA LEU A 152 -17.54 1.40 -15.06
C LEU A 152 -16.13 1.73 -14.58
N ALA A 153 -15.10 1.26 -15.28
CA ALA A 153 -13.71 1.61 -15.01
C ALA A 153 -13.43 3.12 -15.07
N HIS A 154 -14.23 3.86 -15.84
CA HIS A 154 -14.07 5.30 -16.03
C HIS A 154 -14.97 6.14 -15.11
N SER A 155 -15.83 5.50 -14.32
CA SER A 155 -16.78 6.17 -13.42
C SER A 155 -16.15 6.55 -12.07
N ARG A 156 -16.96 6.74 -11.02
CA ARG A 156 -16.49 7.03 -9.66
C ARG A 156 -16.10 5.72 -8.97
N VAL A 157 -14.80 5.46 -8.87
CA VAL A 157 -14.26 4.20 -8.34
C VAL A 157 -13.52 4.46 -7.04
N ILE A 158 -13.74 3.63 -6.02
CA ILE A 158 -12.85 3.56 -4.85
C ILE A 158 -12.16 2.20 -4.88
N VAL A 159 -10.83 2.20 -4.79
CA VAL A 159 -10.03 0.99 -4.63
C VAL A 159 -9.50 0.94 -3.21
N ALA A 160 -9.87 -0.11 -2.49
CA ALA A 160 -9.44 -0.45 -1.14
C ALA A 160 -8.30 -1.47 -1.20
N HIS A 161 -7.06 -0.97 -1.15
CA HIS A 161 -5.87 -1.80 -0.99
C HIS A 161 -5.74 -2.12 0.50
N LEU A 162 -6.13 -3.34 0.89
CA LEU A 162 -6.12 -3.78 2.27
C LEU A 162 -5.10 -4.91 2.42
N GLY A 163 -3.93 -4.60 2.97
CA GLY A 163 -2.90 -5.55 3.36
C GLY A 163 -2.38 -5.22 4.76
N ASN A 164 -1.14 -5.62 5.06
CA ASN A 164 -0.49 -5.19 6.31
C ASN A 164 -0.31 -3.65 6.35
N GLY A 165 0.05 -3.06 5.20
CA GLY A 165 -0.23 -1.67 4.90
C GLY A 165 -1.60 -1.53 4.22
N ALA A 166 -2.37 -0.50 4.56
CA ALA A 166 -3.70 -0.31 3.98
C ALA A 166 -3.93 1.13 3.56
N SER A 167 -4.52 1.33 2.38
CA SER A 167 -4.96 2.65 1.92
C SER A 167 -6.16 2.53 0.99
N LEU A 168 -6.87 3.65 0.81
CA LEU A 168 -7.88 3.80 -0.22
C LEU A 168 -7.43 4.83 -1.26
N CYS A 169 -7.87 4.64 -2.50
CA CYS A 169 -7.74 5.62 -3.58
C CYS A 169 -9.10 5.85 -4.23
N ALA A 170 -9.53 7.11 -4.28
CA ALA A 170 -10.61 7.56 -5.15
C ALA A 170 -10.05 7.77 -6.55
N MET A 171 -10.69 7.15 -7.53
CA MET A 171 -10.35 7.29 -8.93
C MET A 171 -11.55 7.79 -9.73
N ASN A 172 -11.28 8.71 -10.65
CA ASN A 172 -12.22 9.13 -11.68
C ASN A 172 -11.49 9.06 -13.02
N ASN A 173 -12.11 8.49 -14.05
CA ASN A 173 -11.42 8.18 -15.32
C ASN A 173 -10.10 7.41 -15.11
N ARG A 174 -10.04 6.53 -14.10
CA ARG A 174 -8.87 5.74 -13.71
C ARG A 174 -7.66 6.54 -13.19
N GLN A 175 -7.82 7.85 -12.96
CA GLN A 175 -6.78 8.69 -12.37
C GLN A 175 -7.04 8.89 -10.89
N SER A 176 -5.98 8.96 -10.08
CA SER A 176 -6.12 9.26 -8.65
C SER A 176 -6.56 10.70 -8.45
N ILE A 177 -7.68 10.89 -7.74
CA ILE A 177 -8.17 12.22 -7.37
C ILE A 177 -8.13 12.47 -5.86
N ALA A 178 -8.09 11.43 -5.03
CA ALA A 178 -7.85 11.50 -3.59
C ALA A 178 -7.32 10.16 -3.06
N THR A 179 -6.54 10.17 -1.98
CA THR A 179 -6.01 8.96 -1.34
C THR A 179 -5.82 9.16 0.16
N THR A 180 -5.96 8.09 0.93
CA THR A 180 -5.92 8.15 2.40
C THR A 180 -4.52 8.31 2.95
N MET A 181 -3.50 7.72 2.31
CA MET A 181 -2.13 7.91 2.78
C MET A 181 -1.65 9.32 2.45
N GLY A 182 -0.85 9.87 3.35
CA GLY A 182 -0.48 11.27 3.40
C GLY A 182 0.93 11.53 2.91
N PHE A 183 1.67 12.21 3.77
CA PHE A 183 3.10 12.46 3.61
C PHE A 183 3.91 11.17 3.74
N SER A 184 3.48 10.27 4.63
CA SER A 184 4.11 8.99 4.91
C SER A 184 3.11 7.83 4.84
N THR A 185 3.62 6.60 4.93
CA THR A 185 2.85 5.35 4.98
C THR A 185 2.13 5.13 6.33
N LEU A 186 2.15 6.13 7.23
CA LEU A 186 1.49 6.09 8.53
C LEU A 186 0.08 6.69 8.51
N ASP A 187 -0.16 7.71 7.68
CA ASP A 187 -1.45 8.42 7.62
C ASP A 187 -2.55 7.57 6.95
N GLY A 188 -3.80 7.94 7.20
CA GLY A 188 -4.98 7.30 6.62
C GLY A 188 -5.57 6.20 7.50
N LEU A 189 -5.63 4.98 6.98
CA LEU A 189 -6.29 3.86 7.65
C LEU A 189 -5.52 3.38 8.88
N MET A 190 -6.25 2.92 9.89
CA MET A 190 -5.69 2.02 10.90
C MET A 190 -5.24 0.73 10.21
N MET A 191 -4.05 0.23 10.53
CA MET A 191 -3.46 -0.94 9.86
C MET A 191 -3.14 -2.06 10.87
N GLY A 192 -2.34 -3.06 10.47
CA GLY A 192 -1.96 -4.15 11.36
C GLY A 192 -1.21 -3.68 12.61
N THR A 193 -0.10 -2.98 12.41
CA THR A 193 0.74 -2.43 13.49
C THR A 193 0.85 -0.90 13.47
N ARG A 194 0.28 -0.25 12.44
CA ARG A 194 0.35 1.21 12.26
C ARG A 194 -0.92 1.89 12.73
N SER A 195 -0.77 3.04 13.37
CA SER A 195 -1.89 3.78 13.97
C SER A 195 -2.91 4.30 12.96
N GLY A 196 -2.46 4.74 11.78
CA GLY A 196 -3.30 5.48 10.84
C GLY A 196 -3.38 6.97 11.20
N GLY A 197 -4.41 7.64 10.67
CA GLY A 197 -4.69 9.05 10.97
C GLY A 197 -4.95 9.30 12.46
N LEU A 198 -4.15 10.19 13.05
CA LEU A 198 -4.24 10.62 14.46
C LEU A 198 -4.33 12.15 14.55
N ASP A 199 -4.94 12.61 15.65
CA ASP A 199 -4.93 14.02 16.02
C ASP A 199 -3.49 14.44 16.39
N PRO A 200 -2.92 15.51 15.80
CA PRO A 200 -1.60 16.01 16.16
C PRO A 200 -1.44 16.34 17.66
N GLY A 201 -2.53 16.69 18.35
CA GLY A 201 -2.55 16.90 19.80
C GLY A 201 -2.15 15.66 20.61
N VAL A 202 -2.39 14.45 20.10
CA VAL A 202 -1.92 13.21 20.72
C VAL A 202 -0.39 13.16 20.69
N MET A 203 0.23 13.56 19.59
CA MET A 203 1.71 13.57 19.47
C MET A 203 2.32 14.57 20.44
N ILE A 204 1.72 15.76 20.54
CA ILE A 204 2.14 16.79 21.50
C ILE A 204 2.03 16.25 22.93
N TYR A 205 0.94 15.57 23.26
CA TYR A 205 0.74 14.98 24.59
C TYR A 205 1.78 13.89 24.92
N LEU A 206 2.05 12.96 23.99
CA LEU A 206 3.07 11.91 24.20
C LEU A 206 4.47 12.50 24.43
N MET A 207 4.82 13.57 23.71
CA MET A 207 6.11 14.24 23.86
C MET A 207 6.19 15.06 25.16
N GLU A 208 5.19 15.89 25.42
CA GLU A 208 5.24 16.89 26.49
C GLU A 208 4.79 16.35 27.84
N THR A 209 3.83 15.42 27.86
CA THR A 209 3.32 14.85 29.11
C THR A 209 4.00 13.53 29.43
N GLU A 210 4.04 12.60 28.48
CA GLU A 210 4.63 11.27 28.71
C GLU A 210 6.16 11.24 28.53
N LYS A 211 6.75 12.35 28.05
CA LYS A 211 8.19 12.52 27.87
C LYS A 211 8.83 11.46 26.97
N LEU A 212 8.05 10.91 26.03
CA LEU A 212 8.55 9.96 25.05
C LEU A 212 9.48 10.65 24.06
N THR A 213 10.58 9.97 23.73
CA THR A 213 11.50 10.39 22.70
C THR A 213 10.90 10.21 21.31
N LEU A 214 11.46 10.90 20.30
CA LEU A 214 11.06 10.73 18.90
C LEU A 214 11.10 9.25 18.46
N LYS A 215 12.12 8.51 18.89
CA LYS A 215 12.32 7.10 18.52
C LYS A 215 11.27 6.20 19.16
N GLU A 216 10.90 6.45 20.41
CA GLU A 216 9.84 5.71 21.09
C GLU A 216 8.48 5.97 20.43
N ILE A 217 8.19 7.23 20.10
CA ILE A 217 6.96 7.59 19.39
C ILE A 217 6.91 6.95 18.00
N GLU A 218 8.01 7.02 17.23
CA GLU A 218 8.11 6.33 15.94
C GLU A 218 7.88 4.83 16.10
N HIS A 219 8.46 4.21 17.13
CA HIS A 219 8.28 2.79 17.39
C HIS A 219 6.82 2.44 17.68
N ILE A 220 6.17 3.18 18.58
CA ILE A 220 4.76 2.99 18.92
C ILE A 220 3.89 3.11 17.68
N LEU A 221 4.09 4.17 16.88
CA LEU A 221 3.26 4.47 15.72
C LEU A 221 3.39 3.44 14.60
N TYR A 222 4.58 2.89 14.38
CA TYR A 222 4.84 1.95 13.27
C TYR A 222 4.67 0.47 13.65
N TYR A 223 4.94 0.10 14.90
CA TYR A 223 5.12 -1.30 15.30
C TYR A 223 4.18 -1.76 16.43
N GLU A 224 3.72 -0.86 17.31
CA GLU A 224 2.93 -1.24 18.49
C GLU A 224 1.48 -0.71 18.46
N SER A 225 1.07 -0.09 17.34
CA SER A 225 -0.25 0.50 17.16
C SER A 225 -1.18 -0.42 16.35
N GLY A 226 -2.25 0.15 15.80
CA GLY A 226 -3.14 -0.56 14.87
C GLY A 226 -3.93 -1.67 15.53
N LEU A 227 -4.27 -2.69 14.75
CA LEU A 227 -4.98 -3.89 15.21
C LEU A 227 -4.24 -4.55 16.37
N LEU A 228 -2.91 -4.62 16.30
CA LEU A 228 -2.07 -5.19 17.35
C LEU A 228 -2.21 -4.41 18.65
N GLY A 229 -1.99 -3.10 18.63
CA GLY A 229 -2.03 -2.27 19.84
C GLY A 229 -3.39 -2.29 20.54
N VAL A 230 -4.48 -2.18 19.77
CA VAL A 230 -5.83 -2.15 20.35
C VAL A 230 -6.25 -3.52 20.86
N SER A 231 -6.05 -4.59 20.06
CA SER A 231 -6.46 -5.94 20.47
C SER A 231 -5.56 -6.54 21.56
N GLY A 232 -4.25 -6.26 21.50
CA GLY A 232 -3.24 -6.98 22.27
C GLY A 232 -3.04 -8.43 21.83
N ILE A 233 -3.56 -8.82 20.65
CA ILE A 233 -3.59 -10.20 20.17
C ILE A 233 -2.72 -10.37 18.92
N SER A 234 -3.06 -9.65 17.85
CA SER A 234 -2.40 -9.84 16.55
C SER A 234 -2.57 -8.60 15.66
N ALA A 235 -1.69 -8.45 14.69
CA ALA A 235 -1.84 -7.50 13.58
C ALA A 235 -2.81 -8.01 12.49
N GLU A 236 -3.24 -9.27 12.56
CA GLU A 236 -4.06 -9.91 11.52
C GLU A 236 -5.53 -10.06 11.96
N PRO A 237 -6.50 -9.49 11.21
CA PRO A 237 -7.90 -9.54 11.60
C PRO A 237 -8.49 -10.96 11.64
N GLN A 238 -7.96 -11.91 10.85
CA GLN A 238 -8.40 -13.31 10.87
C GLN A 238 -8.03 -14.05 12.17
N ILE A 239 -6.99 -13.60 12.87
CA ILE A 239 -6.63 -14.14 14.18
C ILE A 239 -7.52 -13.50 15.24
N ILE A 240 -7.70 -12.17 15.21
CA ILE A 240 -8.48 -11.42 16.21
C ILE A 240 -9.95 -11.87 16.25
N VAL A 241 -10.57 -12.16 15.09
CA VAL A 241 -11.99 -12.56 15.03
C VAL A 241 -12.26 -13.87 15.78
N GLN A 242 -11.26 -14.75 15.95
CA GLN A 242 -11.40 -16.00 16.71
C GLN A 242 -11.66 -15.74 18.21
N HIS A 243 -11.26 -14.58 18.71
CA HIS A 243 -11.45 -14.15 20.09
C HIS A 243 -12.69 -13.27 20.27
N GLU A 244 -13.41 -12.94 19.20
CA GLU A 244 -14.50 -11.95 19.25
C GLU A 244 -15.69 -12.39 20.13
N ASN A 245 -15.91 -13.69 20.28
CA ASN A 245 -16.98 -14.24 21.11
C ASN A 245 -16.57 -14.52 22.56
N ASP A 246 -15.32 -14.22 22.93
CA ASP A 246 -14.82 -14.39 24.29
C ASP A 246 -15.45 -13.33 25.23
N PRO A 247 -16.05 -13.72 26.37
CA PRO A 247 -16.67 -12.77 27.30
C PRO A 247 -15.66 -12.00 28.17
N SER A 248 -14.37 -12.35 28.14
CA SER A 248 -13.31 -11.68 28.88
C SER A 248 -12.90 -10.32 28.29
N GLU A 249 -12.03 -9.60 28.99
CA GLU A 249 -11.40 -8.36 28.52
C GLU A 249 -10.69 -8.55 27.17
N GLN A 250 -10.05 -9.71 26.93
CA GLN A 250 -9.40 -9.99 25.66
C GLN A 250 -10.43 -10.02 24.51
N GLY A 251 -11.60 -10.62 24.71
CA GLY A 251 -12.67 -10.61 23.73
C GLY A 251 -13.30 -9.23 23.53
N GLU A 252 -13.38 -8.42 24.59
CA GLU A 252 -13.79 -7.02 24.48
C GLU A 252 -12.83 -6.20 23.61
N ARG A 253 -11.53 -6.33 23.88
CA ARG A 253 -10.48 -5.69 23.07
C ARG A 253 -10.48 -6.19 21.62
N ALA A 254 -10.74 -7.47 21.39
CA ALA A 254 -10.89 -8.04 20.04
C ALA A 254 -12.07 -7.39 19.29
N ARG A 255 -13.27 -7.33 19.91
CA ARG A 255 -14.45 -6.65 19.36
C ARG A 255 -14.15 -5.18 19.05
N LEU A 256 -13.54 -4.47 19.99
CA LEU A 256 -13.20 -3.05 19.84
C LEU A 256 -12.21 -2.81 18.70
N ALA A 257 -11.13 -3.61 18.61
CA ALA A 257 -10.12 -3.48 17.58
C ALA A 257 -10.72 -3.69 16.18
N LEU A 258 -11.54 -4.75 16.00
CA LEU A 258 -12.21 -5.03 14.74
C LEU A 258 -13.23 -3.95 14.38
N ALA A 259 -14.05 -3.51 15.34
CA ALA A 259 -15.01 -2.43 15.11
C ALA A 259 -14.31 -1.12 14.72
N LEU A 260 -13.22 -0.75 15.40
CA LEU A 260 -12.45 0.45 15.09
C LEU A 260 -11.80 0.35 13.70
N TYR A 261 -11.19 -0.78 13.35
CA TYR A 261 -10.58 -1.01 12.05
C TYR A 261 -11.59 -0.85 10.90
N ILE A 262 -12.75 -1.52 11.00
CA ILE A 262 -13.83 -1.39 10.01
C ILE A 262 -14.36 0.04 9.97
N ARG A 263 -14.59 0.67 11.13
CA ARG A 263 -15.10 2.05 11.21
C ARG A 263 -14.15 3.05 10.56
N ARG A 264 -12.84 2.89 10.72
CA ARG A 264 -11.83 3.73 10.07
C ARG A 264 -11.91 3.60 8.54
N ILE A 265 -12.01 2.38 8.02
CA ILE A 265 -12.17 2.14 6.58
C ILE A 265 -13.47 2.77 6.05
N VAL A 266 -14.59 2.54 6.73
CA VAL A 266 -15.90 3.08 6.32
C VAL A 266 -15.91 4.62 6.33
N ARG A 267 -15.27 5.25 7.33
CA ARG A 267 -15.15 6.73 7.37
C ARG A 267 -14.39 7.26 6.16
N GLU A 268 -13.28 6.65 5.80
CA GLU A 268 -12.50 7.06 4.63
C GLU A 268 -13.24 6.77 3.32
N ILE A 269 -13.95 5.65 3.19
CA ILE A 269 -14.82 5.39 2.03
C ILE A 269 -15.88 6.49 1.91
N GLY A 270 -16.52 6.89 3.02
CA GLY A 270 -17.50 7.97 3.03
C GLY A 270 -16.90 9.32 2.61
N ALA A 271 -15.73 9.68 3.13
CA ALA A 271 -15.02 10.90 2.76
C ALA A 271 -14.66 10.92 1.27
N LEU A 272 -14.07 9.83 0.75
CA LEU A 272 -13.72 9.70 -0.65
C LEU A 272 -14.95 9.67 -1.57
N THR A 273 -16.05 9.08 -1.13
CA THR A 273 -17.32 9.10 -1.85
C THR A 273 -17.88 10.52 -1.97
N ALA A 274 -17.73 11.34 -0.92
CA ALA A 274 -18.11 12.75 -0.96
C ALA A 274 -17.23 13.53 -1.95
N VAL A 275 -15.90 13.30 -1.95
CA VAL A 275 -14.97 13.91 -2.91
C VAL A 275 -15.30 13.53 -4.36
N LEU A 276 -15.69 12.27 -4.60
CA LEU A 276 -16.10 11.79 -5.93
C LEU A 276 -17.49 12.28 -6.37
N GLY A 277 -18.30 12.80 -5.45
CA GLY A 277 -19.71 13.10 -5.72
C GLY A 277 -20.57 11.84 -5.89
N GLY A 278 -20.19 10.73 -5.26
CA GLY A 278 -20.85 9.43 -5.27
C GLY A 278 -19.91 8.27 -5.57
N LEU A 279 -20.45 7.06 -5.68
CA LEU A 279 -19.66 5.83 -5.85
C LEU A 279 -20.38 4.90 -6.82
N ASP A 280 -19.67 4.38 -7.82
CA ASP A 280 -20.20 3.43 -8.80
C ASP A 280 -19.58 2.04 -8.63
N LEU A 281 -18.31 1.99 -8.24
CA LEU A 281 -17.54 0.76 -8.07
C LEU A 281 -16.64 0.83 -6.83
N LEU A 282 -16.76 -0.15 -5.95
CA LEU A 282 -15.85 -0.40 -4.84
C LEU A 282 -15.03 -1.67 -5.14
N VAL A 283 -13.71 -1.55 -5.16
CA VAL A 283 -12.80 -2.67 -5.41
C VAL A 283 -12.03 -2.99 -4.15
N PHE A 284 -12.02 -4.27 -3.74
CA PHE A 284 -11.11 -4.77 -2.71
C PHE A 284 -9.92 -5.47 -3.37
N THR A 285 -8.71 -5.18 -2.88
CA THR A 285 -7.46 -5.75 -3.38
C THR A 285 -6.44 -5.93 -2.26
N ALA A 286 -5.30 -6.56 -2.56
CA ALA A 286 -4.24 -6.97 -1.65
C ALA A 286 -4.67 -8.02 -0.61
N GLY A 287 -3.73 -8.53 0.19
CA GLY A 287 -3.92 -9.76 0.98
C GLY A 287 -5.19 -9.82 1.84
N ILE A 288 -5.52 -8.77 2.60
CA ILE A 288 -6.76 -8.72 3.40
C ILE A 288 -7.96 -8.49 2.47
N GLY A 289 -7.86 -7.58 1.50
CA GLY A 289 -8.97 -7.26 0.59
C GLY A 289 -9.38 -8.45 -0.27
N GLU A 290 -8.44 -9.29 -0.69
CA GLU A 290 -8.65 -10.45 -1.55
C GLU A 290 -9.14 -11.68 -0.77
N HIS A 291 -8.59 -11.91 0.43
CA HIS A 291 -8.77 -13.20 1.12
C HIS A 291 -9.55 -13.12 2.43
N ASN A 292 -9.94 -11.92 2.89
CA ASN A 292 -10.69 -11.76 4.12
C ASN A 292 -12.16 -11.40 3.86
N ALA A 293 -12.97 -12.42 3.59
CA ALA A 293 -14.42 -12.29 3.39
C ALA A 293 -15.12 -11.58 4.55
N PHE A 294 -14.69 -11.82 5.78
CA PHE A 294 -15.24 -11.21 6.98
C PHE A 294 -15.06 -9.67 7.00
N VAL A 295 -13.86 -9.17 6.69
CA VAL A 295 -13.59 -7.73 6.62
C VAL A 295 -14.44 -7.08 5.53
N ARG A 296 -14.48 -7.67 4.33
CA ARG A 296 -15.30 -7.16 3.23
C ARG A 296 -16.78 -7.11 3.57
N GLU A 297 -17.30 -8.16 4.20
CA GLU A 297 -18.69 -8.23 4.62
C GLU A 297 -19.03 -7.09 5.60
N ARG A 298 -18.23 -6.91 6.64
CA ARG A 298 -18.46 -5.85 7.64
C ARG A 298 -18.41 -4.45 7.05
N ILE A 299 -17.46 -4.19 6.14
CA ILE A 299 -17.42 -2.93 5.41
C ILE A 299 -18.69 -2.76 4.58
N CYS A 300 -19.07 -3.76 3.78
CA CYS A 300 -20.24 -3.64 2.89
C CYS A 300 -21.55 -3.45 3.65
N ARG A 301 -21.71 -4.08 4.82
CA ARG A 301 -22.88 -3.88 5.69
C ARG A 301 -23.03 -2.43 6.17
N GLU A 302 -21.92 -1.74 6.43
CA GLU A 302 -21.92 -0.33 6.85
C GLU A 302 -22.12 0.64 5.66
N LEU A 303 -22.08 0.15 4.42
CA LEU A 303 -22.25 0.94 3.19
C LEU A 303 -23.62 0.74 2.51
N VAL A 304 -24.57 0.08 3.18
CA VAL A 304 -25.94 -0.12 2.65
C VAL A 304 -26.62 1.21 2.29
N TRP A 305 -26.33 2.28 3.03
CA TRP A 305 -26.86 3.62 2.76
C TRP A 305 -26.37 4.23 1.43
N LEU A 306 -25.24 3.76 0.90
CA LEU A 306 -24.76 4.10 -0.45
C LEU A 306 -25.43 3.25 -1.54
N GLY A 307 -26.36 2.36 -1.19
CA GLY A 307 -27.00 1.44 -2.12
C GLY A 307 -26.18 0.18 -2.40
N VAL A 308 -25.17 -0.13 -1.58
CA VAL A 308 -24.46 -1.42 -1.62
C VAL A 308 -25.40 -2.54 -1.19
N LYS A 309 -25.61 -3.52 -2.07
CA LYS A 309 -26.30 -4.77 -1.77
C LYS A 309 -25.37 -5.94 -2.01
N PHE A 310 -24.93 -6.56 -0.93
CA PHE A 310 -23.89 -7.57 -0.92
C PHE A 310 -24.43 -8.99 -1.08
N ASP A 311 -23.67 -9.87 -1.75
CA ASP A 311 -23.94 -11.30 -1.86
C ASP A 311 -22.99 -12.07 -0.93
N LEU A 312 -23.55 -12.65 0.14
CA LEU A 312 -22.80 -13.38 1.17
C LEU A 312 -22.09 -14.61 0.61
N ASN A 313 -22.74 -15.34 -0.30
CA ASN A 313 -22.17 -16.57 -0.88
C ASN A 313 -21.05 -16.23 -1.86
N ALA A 314 -21.27 -15.23 -2.70
CA ALA A 314 -20.25 -14.72 -3.63
C ALA A 314 -19.01 -14.23 -2.87
N ASN A 315 -19.22 -13.53 -1.75
CA ASN A 315 -18.14 -13.06 -0.90
C ASN A 315 -17.38 -14.18 -0.18
N ALA A 316 -18.09 -15.14 0.41
CA ALA A 316 -17.47 -16.27 1.11
C ALA A 316 -16.57 -17.11 0.20
N ASN A 317 -16.92 -17.17 -1.09
CA ASN A 317 -16.15 -17.88 -2.11
C ASN A 317 -15.07 -17.02 -2.79
N ASN A 318 -14.82 -15.78 -2.32
CA ASN A 318 -13.87 -14.83 -2.93
C ASN A 318 -14.09 -14.65 -4.45
N THR A 319 -15.35 -14.65 -4.89
CA THR A 319 -15.66 -14.43 -6.32
C THR A 319 -15.31 -13.00 -6.74
N ALA A 320 -15.12 -12.78 -8.04
CA ALA A 320 -14.70 -11.47 -8.58
C ALA A 320 -15.73 -10.35 -8.32
N ILE A 321 -17.03 -10.67 -8.26
CA ILE A 321 -18.10 -9.71 -7.96
C ILE A 321 -18.86 -10.20 -6.74
N ILE A 322 -18.90 -9.38 -5.70
CA ILE A 322 -19.51 -9.71 -4.40
C ILE A 322 -20.73 -8.85 -4.07
N SER A 323 -21.18 -8.01 -5.01
CA SER A 323 -22.46 -7.32 -4.97
C SER A 323 -23.54 -8.06 -5.76
N THR A 324 -24.78 -8.04 -5.30
CA THR A 324 -25.92 -8.54 -6.06
C THR A 324 -26.16 -7.69 -7.33
N PRO A 325 -26.82 -8.24 -8.37
CA PRO A 325 -27.18 -7.48 -9.58
C PRO A 325 -28.08 -6.25 -9.33
N SER A 326 -28.78 -6.20 -8.19
CA SER A 326 -29.67 -5.09 -7.81
C SER A 326 -28.99 -3.99 -7.00
N SER A 327 -27.68 -4.12 -6.75
CA SER A 327 -26.85 -3.13 -6.04
C SER A 327 -26.65 -1.89 -6.91
N GLN A 328 -26.72 -0.69 -6.31
CA GLN A 328 -26.40 0.55 -7.03
C GLN A 328 -24.89 0.73 -7.20
N VAL A 329 -24.13 0.27 -6.21
CA VAL A 329 -22.66 0.23 -6.24
C VAL A 329 -22.23 -1.19 -6.55
N ARG A 330 -21.44 -1.40 -7.61
CA ARG A 330 -20.80 -2.69 -7.84
C ARG A 330 -19.68 -2.87 -6.83
N VAL A 331 -19.58 -4.05 -6.23
CA VAL A 331 -18.49 -4.40 -5.32
C VAL A 331 -17.72 -5.57 -5.91
N ALA A 332 -16.41 -5.40 -6.10
CA ALA A 332 -15.53 -6.35 -6.74
C ALA A 332 -14.33 -6.72 -5.87
N VAL A 333 -13.79 -7.92 -6.08
CA VAL A 333 -12.51 -8.37 -5.56
C VAL A 333 -11.58 -8.52 -6.76
N GLU A 334 -10.52 -7.72 -6.81
CA GLU A 334 -9.56 -7.72 -7.91
C GLU A 334 -8.15 -7.90 -7.36
N PRO A 335 -7.47 -9.02 -7.67
CA PRO A 335 -6.10 -9.23 -7.23
C PRO A 335 -5.16 -8.16 -7.78
N THR A 336 -4.26 -7.63 -6.95
CA THR A 336 -3.23 -6.70 -7.43
C THR A 336 -1.98 -7.46 -7.90
N ASN A 337 -1.26 -6.92 -8.89
CA ASN A 337 0.02 -7.46 -9.32
C ASN A 337 1.01 -6.31 -9.58
N GLU A 338 1.74 -5.94 -8.52
CA GLU A 338 2.70 -4.84 -8.55
C GLU A 338 3.93 -5.21 -9.42
N GLU A 339 4.32 -6.48 -9.41
CA GLU A 339 5.43 -6.98 -10.21
C GLU A 339 5.11 -6.91 -11.71
N TRP A 340 3.87 -7.22 -12.11
CA TRP A 340 3.43 -7.10 -13.50
C TRP A 340 3.48 -5.66 -13.97
N ILE A 341 3.01 -4.69 -13.17
CA ILE A 341 3.03 -3.28 -13.60
C ILE A 341 4.46 -2.76 -13.71
N ILE A 342 5.36 -3.17 -12.80
CA ILE A 342 6.79 -2.83 -12.87
C ILE A 342 7.42 -3.43 -14.14
N ALA A 343 7.14 -4.70 -14.44
CA ALA A 343 7.66 -5.37 -15.63
C ALA A 343 7.12 -4.75 -16.92
N HIS A 344 5.82 -4.43 -16.96
CA HIS A 344 5.16 -3.76 -18.08
C HIS A 344 5.76 -2.37 -18.36
N HIS A 345 5.88 -1.53 -17.32
CA HIS A 345 6.53 -0.22 -17.42
C HIS A 345 7.97 -0.31 -17.91
N THR A 346 8.71 -1.31 -17.43
CA THR A 346 10.08 -1.57 -17.87
C THR A 346 10.11 -1.91 -19.36
N GLN A 347 9.22 -2.78 -19.83
CA GLN A 347 9.13 -3.13 -21.25
C GLN A 347 8.76 -1.93 -22.13
N GLU A 348 7.77 -1.11 -21.72
CA GLU A 348 7.37 0.09 -22.46
C GLU A 348 8.53 1.10 -22.58
N LEU A 349 9.23 1.35 -21.47
CA LEU A 349 10.37 2.27 -21.45
C LEU A 349 11.50 1.80 -22.38
N MET A 350 11.71 0.49 -22.45
CA MET A 350 12.77 -0.13 -23.26
C MET A 350 12.38 -0.29 -24.73
N ALA A 351 11.09 -0.29 -25.07
CA ALA A 351 10.63 -0.29 -26.46
C ALA A 351 10.82 1.08 -27.16
N ILE A 352 11.01 2.15 -26.38
CA ILE A 352 11.15 3.53 -26.86
C ILE A 352 12.63 3.97 -26.89
N SER A 353 13.51 3.25 -26.17
CA SER A 353 14.95 3.50 -26.09
C SER A 353 15.70 2.72 -27.16
#